data_AF-A0A7K1GER2-F1
#
_entry.id   AF-A0A7K1GER2-F1
#
_cell.length_a   1.000
_cell.length_b   1.000
_cell.length_c   1.000
_cell.angle_alpha   90.00
_cell.angle_beta   90.00
_cell.angle_gamma   90.00
#
_symmetry.space_group_name_H-M   'P 1'
#
loop_
_entity.id
_entity.type
_entity.pdbx_description
1 polymer ?
#
loop_
_entity_poly.entity_id
_entity_poly.type
_entity_poly.pdbx_seq_one_letter_code
_entity_poly.pdbx_strand_id
1 'polypeptide(L)'
;MTILEVSESSCSICKTPMQTENIYCPECGFPENGTDSDVAKFHARNAMKKNQHMDAGKKIRSARNVLYVMAGIIILFGVVSFFNDQDIALLISNVIVGIIYLALGSWTSKKPLVAILLGLLLYLTTIIISAIFEPSTLFRGLIFKIFIIAYLGAGVYSASSIKK
;
A
#
# COMPACT_ATOMS: atom_id res chain seq x y z
N MET A 1 1.51 -41.35 48.17
CA MET A 1 1.31 -40.13 47.36
C MET A 1 2.42 -40.13 46.33
N THR A 2 2.14 -40.67 45.14
CA THR A 2 3.14 -40.88 44.09
C THR A 2 3.43 -39.54 43.43
N ILE A 3 4.66 -39.07 43.53
CA ILE A 3 5.14 -37.84 42.89
C ILE A 3 5.31 -38.19 41.41
N LEU A 4 4.49 -37.61 40.53
CA LEU A 4 4.68 -37.71 39.09
C LEU A 4 5.96 -36.95 38.73
N GLU A 5 6.98 -37.64 38.22
CA GLU A 5 8.16 -37.02 37.63
C GLU A 5 7.74 -36.28 36.36
N VAL A 6 7.62 -34.95 36.47
CA VAL A 6 7.37 -34.09 35.32
C VAL A 6 8.66 -34.00 34.53
N SER A 7 8.80 -34.77 33.45
CA SER A 7 9.93 -34.63 32.54
C SER A 7 9.86 -33.26 31.85
N GLU A 8 10.88 -32.43 32.06
CA GLU A 8 11.01 -31.14 31.38
C GLU A 8 11.62 -31.36 29.98
N SER A 9 10.95 -30.82 28.97
CA SER A 9 11.44 -30.76 27.59
C SER A 9 11.53 -29.29 27.15
N SER A 10 12.25 -28.98 26.08
CA SER A 10 12.36 -27.60 25.58
C SER A 10 11.79 -27.50 24.17
N CYS A 11 11.11 -26.39 23.86
CA CYS A 11 10.57 -26.13 22.52
C CYS A 11 11.68 -26.16 21.47
N SER A 12 11.49 -26.91 20.39
CA SER A 12 12.45 -26.96 19.29
C SER A 12 12.67 -25.59 18.62
N ILE A 13 11.63 -24.76 18.54
CA ILE A 13 11.63 -23.43 17.88
C ILE A 13 12.13 -22.30 18.80
N CYS A 14 11.47 -22.08 19.94
CA CYS A 14 11.73 -20.90 20.78
C CYS A 14 12.60 -21.19 22.01
N LYS A 15 12.99 -22.46 22.22
CA LYS A 15 13.80 -22.93 23.36
C LYS A 15 13.19 -22.68 24.75
N THR A 16 11.93 -22.24 24.82
CA THR A 16 11.20 -22.13 26.10
C THR A 16 11.06 -23.50 26.74
N PRO A 17 11.28 -23.64 28.06
CA PRO A 17 11.04 -24.88 28.79
C PRO A 17 9.55 -25.23 28.81
N MET A 18 9.25 -26.52 28.70
CA MET A 18 7.91 -27.06 28.51
C MET A 18 7.72 -28.36 29.28
N GLN A 19 6.53 -28.53 29.84
CA GLN A 19 6.11 -29.82 30.37
C GLN A 19 5.81 -30.76 29.19
N THR A 20 6.21 -32.03 29.29
CA THR A 20 5.99 -33.03 28.24
C THR A 20 4.53 -33.33 27.93
N GLU A 21 3.61 -33.08 28.86
CA GLU A 21 2.17 -33.21 28.61
C GLU A 21 1.61 -32.11 27.69
N ASN A 22 2.31 -30.99 27.52
CA ASN A 22 1.82 -29.90 26.70
C ASN A 22 1.99 -30.24 25.20
N ILE A 23 0.85 -30.27 24.50
CA ILE A 23 0.80 -30.44 23.04
C ILE A 23 1.37 -29.21 22.33
N TYR A 24 1.10 -28.01 22.86
CA TYR A 24 1.49 -26.72 22.27
C TYR A 24 2.43 -25.95 23.19
N CYS A 25 3.39 -25.22 22.61
CA CYS A 25 4.26 -24.31 23.33
C CYS A 25 3.47 -23.13 23.91
N PRO A 26 3.57 -22.85 25.22
CA PRO A 26 2.85 -21.75 25.85
C PRO A 26 3.35 -20.36 25.41
N GLU A 27 4.58 -20.28 24.91
CA GLU A 27 5.17 -19.02 24.45
C GLU A 27 4.90 -18.80 22.95
N CYS A 28 5.43 -19.69 22.09
CA CYS A 28 5.38 -19.47 20.65
C CYS A 28 4.20 -20.15 19.94
N GLY A 29 3.47 -21.04 20.64
CA GLY A 29 2.34 -21.79 20.07
C GLY A 29 2.73 -22.96 19.16
N PHE A 30 4.01 -23.33 19.07
CA PHE A 30 4.46 -24.46 18.25
C PHE A 30 3.96 -25.81 18.81
N PRO A 31 3.37 -26.69 17.99
CA PRO A 31 2.87 -27.99 18.43
C PRO A 31 3.98 -29.04 18.54
N GLU A 32 4.71 -29.05 19.65
CA GLU A 32 5.86 -29.95 19.88
C GLU A 32 5.44 -31.43 19.97
N ASN A 33 4.31 -31.72 20.65
CA ASN A 33 3.75 -33.07 20.79
C ASN A 33 2.43 -33.22 20.01
N GLY A 34 2.21 -32.37 18.99
CA GLY A 34 1.01 -32.39 18.16
C GLY A 34 1.11 -33.36 16.98
N THR A 35 0.05 -33.40 16.16
CA THR A 35 0.06 -34.20 14.93
C THR A 35 0.84 -33.49 13.82
N ASP A 36 1.27 -34.23 12.79
CA ASP A 36 1.87 -33.65 11.57
C ASP A 36 0.96 -32.56 10.95
N SER A 37 -0.37 -32.73 11.07
CA SER A 37 -1.36 -31.73 10.65
C SER A 37 -1.26 -30.43 11.45
N ASP A 38 -1.02 -30.51 12.76
CA ASP A 38 -0.89 -29.34 13.62
C ASP A 38 0.42 -28.59 13.34
N VAL A 39 1.53 -29.32 13.15
CA VAL A 39 2.82 -28.76 12.72
C VAL A 39 2.67 -28.07 11.37
N ALA A 40 2.04 -28.72 10.39
CA ALA A 40 1.76 -28.13 9.07
C ALA A 40 0.90 -26.85 9.18
N LYS A 41 -0.16 -26.86 10.01
CA LYS A 41 -0.99 -25.68 10.25
C LYS A 41 -0.19 -24.53 10.88
N PHE A 42 0.73 -24.80 11.80
CA PHE A 42 1.57 -23.78 12.41
C PHE A 42 2.46 -23.08 11.37
N HIS A 43 3.18 -23.87 10.56
CA HIS A 43 4.02 -23.33 9.49
C HIS A 43 3.19 -22.59 8.42
N ALA A 44 2.02 -23.11 8.05
CA ALA A 44 1.11 -22.44 7.15
C ALA A 44 0.64 -21.09 7.71
N ARG A 45 0.25 -21.03 8.99
CA ARG A 45 -0.15 -19.76 9.64
C ARG A 45 1.00 -18.75 9.68
N ASN A 46 2.22 -19.18 10.01
CA ASN A 46 3.38 -18.29 10.04
C ASN A 46 3.75 -17.78 8.64
N ALA A 47 3.68 -18.65 7.62
CA ALA A 47 3.86 -18.24 6.23
C ALA A 47 2.79 -17.25 5.78
N MET A 48 1.51 -17.50 6.10
CA MET A 48 0.40 -16.59 5.79
C MET A 48 0.54 -15.23 6.50
N LYS A 49 0.88 -15.21 7.79
CA LYS A 49 1.11 -13.96 8.55
C LYS A 49 2.26 -13.15 7.93
N LYS A 50 3.37 -13.80 7.58
CA LYS A 50 4.51 -13.14 6.90
C LYS A 50 4.08 -12.56 5.55
N ASN A 51 3.35 -13.32 4.74
CA ASN A 51 2.83 -12.86 3.46
C ASN A 51 1.87 -11.67 3.61
N GLN A 52 0.99 -11.70 4.62
CA GLN A 52 0.05 -10.61 4.90
C GLN A 52 0.77 -9.27 5.18
N HIS A 53 1.85 -9.28 5.96
CA HIS A 53 2.66 -8.08 6.20
C HIS A 53 3.38 -7.59 4.93
N MET A 54 3.90 -8.52 4.12
CA MET A 54 4.55 -8.19 2.84
C MET A 54 3.55 -7.59 1.84
N ASP A 55 2.32 -8.11 1.79
CA ASP A 55 1.27 -7.62 0.89
C ASP A 55 0.78 -6.22 1.27
N ALA A 56 0.66 -5.92 2.56
CA ALA A 56 0.33 -4.57 3.01
C ALA A 56 1.42 -3.56 2.58
N GLY A 57 2.70 -3.91 2.75
CA GLY A 57 3.82 -3.06 2.31
C GLY A 57 3.86 -2.85 0.79
N LYS A 58 3.61 -3.90 0.00
CA LYS A 58 3.52 -3.81 -1.47
C LYS A 58 2.39 -2.87 -1.91
N LYS A 59 1.21 -2.98 -1.30
CA LYS A 59 0.05 -2.13 -1.58
C LYS A 59 0.34 -0.65 -1.28
N ILE A 60 1.02 -0.35 -0.17
CA ILE A 60 1.45 1.01 0.19
C ILE A 60 2.47 1.56 -0.82
N ARG A 61 3.43 0.75 -1.27
CA ARG A 61 4.41 1.16 -2.29
C ARG A 61 3.76 1.41 -3.64
N SER A 62 2.79 0.58 -4.04
CA SER A 62 2.01 0.78 -5.27
C SER A 62 1.30 2.14 -5.24
N ALA A 63 0.54 2.41 -4.17
CA ALA A 63 -0.13 3.69 -3.92
C ALA A 63 0.80 4.90 -4.03
N ARG A 64 1.99 4.81 -3.42
CA ARG A 64 3.01 5.86 -3.48
C ARG A 64 3.50 6.11 -4.89
N ASN A 65 3.82 5.04 -5.61
CA ASN A 65 4.32 5.16 -6.98
C ASN A 65 3.30 5.83 -7.88
N VAL A 66 2.00 5.57 -7.73
CA VAL A 66 0.95 6.26 -8.50
C VAL A 66 1.05 7.77 -8.33
N LEU A 67 1.15 8.26 -7.08
CA LEU A 67 1.24 9.69 -6.80
C LEU A 67 2.53 10.32 -7.35
N TYR A 68 3.66 9.61 -7.29
CA TYR A 68 4.91 10.09 -7.88
C TYR A 68 4.90 10.10 -9.40
N VAL A 69 4.31 9.10 -10.04
CA VAL A 69 4.10 9.09 -11.49
C VAL A 69 3.22 10.26 -11.90
N MET A 70 2.13 10.53 -11.17
CA MET A 70 1.27 11.68 -11.39
C MET A 70 2.01 13.02 -11.24
N ALA A 71 2.85 13.16 -10.22
CA ALA A 71 3.68 14.34 -10.05
C ALA A 71 4.60 14.57 -11.26
N GLY A 72 5.30 13.52 -11.70
CA GLY A 72 6.20 13.58 -12.85
C GLY A 72 5.46 13.96 -14.14
N ILE A 73 4.32 13.33 -14.40
CA ILE A 73 3.47 13.61 -15.57
C ILE A 73 3.02 15.07 -15.58
N ILE A 74 2.50 15.58 -14.46
CA ILE A 74 1.94 16.94 -14.39
C ILE A 74 3.04 17.99 -14.58
N ILE A 75 4.20 17.79 -13.94
CA ILE A 75 5.34 18.69 -14.11
C ILE A 75 5.84 18.64 -15.56
N LEU A 76 5.99 17.44 -16.13
CA LEU A 76 6.41 17.27 -17.52
C LEU A 76 5.45 17.98 -18.47
N PHE A 77 4.14 17.83 -18.25
CA PHE A 77 3.12 18.49 -19.05
C PHE A 77 3.21 20.02 -18.95
N GLY A 78 3.39 20.56 -17.74
CA GLY A 78 3.61 21.98 -17.54
C GLY A 78 4.85 22.50 -18.26
N VAL A 79 5.95 21.76 -18.21
CA VAL A 79 7.20 22.11 -18.91
C VAL A 79 7.02 22.09 -20.43
N VAL A 80 6.42 21.03 -20.98
CA VAL A 80 6.17 20.92 -22.43
C VAL A 80 5.25 22.04 -22.91
N SER A 81 4.18 22.33 -22.16
CA SER A 81 3.26 23.42 -22.51
C SER A 81 3.95 24.78 -22.46
N PHE A 82 4.85 25.00 -21.51
CA PHE A 82 5.65 26.23 -21.45
C PHE A 82 6.53 26.42 -22.69
N PHE A 83 7.14 25.36 -23.22
CA PHE A 83 7.94 25.48 -24.45
C PHE A 83 7.10 25.76 -25.70
N ASN A 84 5.82 25.39 -25.71
CA ASN A 84 4.93 25.63 -26.84
C ASN A 84 4.29 27.02 -26.78
N ASP A 85 3.69 27.35 -25.63
CA ASP A 85 2.81 28.52 -25.48
C ASP A 85 3.45 29.64 -24.65
N GLN A 86 4.63 29.41 -24.07
CA GLN A 86 5.35 30.34 -23.17
C GLN A 86 4.53 30.78 -21.94
N ASP A 87 3.51 30.01 -21.56
CA ASP A 87 2.64 30.31 -20.43
C ASP A 87 3.31 29.94 -19.08
N ILE A 88 3.88 30.95 -18.43
CA ILE A 88 4.52 30.83 -17.12
C ILE A 88 3.49 30.51 -16.03
N ALA A 89 2.26 31.03 -16.12
CA ALA A 89 1.24 30.82 -15.11
C ALA A 89 0.80 29.34 -15.07
N LEU A 90 0.66 28.73 -16.25
CA LEU A 90 0.37 27.29 -16.37
C LEU A 90 1.52 26.43 -15.85
N LEU A 91 2.78 26.82 -16.11
CA LEU A 91 3.96 26.13 -15.59
C LEU A 91 3.97 26.13 -14.06
N ILE A 92 3.84 27.31 -13.43
CA ILE A 92 3.84 27.46 -11.98
C ILE A 92 2.71 26.65 -11.35
N SER A 93 1.51 26.71 -11.94
CA SER A 93 0.34 25.95 -11.46
C SER A 93 0.61 24.44 -11.48
N ASN A 94 1.15 23.91 -12.58
CA ASN A 94 1.49 22.49 -12.70
C ASN A 94 2.61 22.08 -11.73
N VAL A 95 3.63 22.93 -11.53
CA VAL A 95 4.69 22.65 -10.56
C VAL A 95 4.12 22.58 -9.14
N ILE A 96 3.24 23.50 -8.75
CA ILE A 96 2.58 23.48 -7.43
C ILE A 96 1.79 22.18 -7.26
N VAL A 97 0.96 21.82 -8.25
CA VAL A 97 0.18 20.57 -8.21
C VAL A 97 1.10 19.35 -8.12
N GLY A 98 2.19 19.33 -8.88
CA GLY A 98 3.21 18.28 -8.82
C GLY A 98 3.84 18.13 -7.43
N ILE A 99 4.18 19.24 -6.79
CA ILE A 99 4.71 19.23 -5.40
C ILE A 99 3.68 18.68 -4.43
N ILE A 100 2.38 19.01 -4.59
CA ILE A 100 1.31 18.46 -3.76
C ILE A 100 1.25 16.92 -3.93
N TYR A 101 1.35 16.40 -5.16
CA TYR A 101 1.41 14.96 -5.39
C TYR A 101 2.64 14.30 -4.77
N LEU A 102 3.82 14.94 -4.80
CA LEU A 102 5.02 14.45 -4.12
C LEU A 102 4.84 14.41 -2.58
N ALA A 103 4.22 15.44 -2.02
CA ALA A 103 3.91 15.50 -0.59
C ALA A 103 2.92 14.39 -0.18
N LEU A 104 1.84 14.21 -0.94
CA LEU A 104 0.88 13.12 -0.75
C LEU A 104 1.54 11.75 -0.89
N GLY A 105 2.41 11.58 -1.90
CA GLY A 105 3.20 10.37 -2.12
C GLY A 105 4.07 10.04 -0.91
N SER A 106 4.76 11.02 -0.35
CA SER A 106 5.56 10.84 0.87
C SER A 106 4.70 10.47 2.09
N TRP A 107 3.48 11.03 2.17
CA TRP A 107 2.55 10.81 3.27
C TRP A 107 1.84 9.44 3.25
N THR A 108 1.88 8.71 2.13
CA THR A 108 1.33 7.34 2.01
C THR A 108 1.89 6.36 3.05
N SER A 109 3.11 6.60 3.55
CA SER A 109 3.73 5.77 4.61
C SER A 109 2.88 5.67 5.88
N LYS A 110 2.12 6.72 6.19
CA LYS A 110 1.30 6.81 7.41
C LYS A 110 -0.16 6.47 7.14
N LYS A 111 -0.72 7.03 6.06
CA LYS A 111 -2.15 6.89 5.70
C LYS A 111 -2.30 6.71 4.18
N PRO A 112 -2.06 5.50 3.65
CA PRO A 112 -2.07 5.25 2.20
C PRO A 112 -3.43 5.52 1.55
N LEU A 113 -4.52 5.10 2.19
CA LEU A 113 -5.89 5.34 1.69
C LEU A 113 -6.20 6.83 1.54
N VAL A 114 -5.93 7.62 2.59
CA VAL A 114 -6.23 9.06 2.60
C VAL A 114 -5.40 9.78 1.54
N ALA A 115 -4.12 9.43 1.40
CA ALA A 115 -3.24 10.06 0.42
C ALA A 115 -3.69 9.80 -1.04
N ILE A 116 -4.10 8.57 -1.37
CA ILE A 116 -4.62 8.26 -2.71
C ILE A 116 -5.96 8.97 -2.95
N LEU A 117 -6.88 8.94 -1.98
CA LEU A 117 -8.17 9.62 -2.12
C LEU A 117 -8.02 11.12 -2.35
N LEU A 118 -7.11 11.77 -1.61
CA LEU A 118 -6.78 13.18 -1.83
C LEU A 118 -6.15 13.42 -3.21
N GLY A 119 -5.25 12.55 -3.65
CA GLY A 119 -4.68 12.63 -4.99
C GLY A 119 -5.73 12.49 -6.09
N LEU A 120 -6.69 11.56 -5.93
CA LEU A 120 -7.81 11.40 -6.85
C LEU A 120 -8.70 12.63 -6.85
N LEU A 121 -9.03 13.16 -5.67
CA LEU A 121 -9.85 14.36 -5.55
C LEU A 121 -9.17 15.56 -6.23
N LEU A 122 -7.87 15.74 -6.00
CA LEU A 122 -7.06 16.77 -6.64
C LEU A 122 -7.10 16.64 -8.17
N TYR A 123 -6.92 15.42 -8.70
CA TYR A 123 -7.01 15.17 -10.14
C TYR A 123 -8.39 15.52 -10.73
N LEU A 124 -9.47 15.17 -10.04
CA LEU A 124 -10.81 15.52 -10.48
C LEU A 124 -11.02 17.03 -10.48
N THR A 125 -10.53 17.73 -9.45
CA THR A 125 -10.63 19.19 -9.41
C THR A 125 -9.88 19.86 -10.55
N THR A 126 -8.68 19.37 -10.92
CA THR A 126 -7.94 19.95 -12.05
C THR A 126 -8.66 19.72 -13.37
N ILE A 127 -9.26 18.55 -13.59
CA ILE A 127 -10.09 18.30 -14.79
C ILE A 127 -11.28 19.26 -14.85
N ILE A 128 -12.00 19.44 -13.74
CA ILE A 128 -13.18 20.31 -13.68
C ILE A 128 -12.79 21.75 -14.00
N ILE A 129 -11.71 22.25 -13.40
CA ILE A 129 -11.20 23.60 -13.66
C ILE A 129 -10.85 23.75 -15.15
N SER A 130 -10.07 22.82 -15.71
CA SER A 130 -9.70 22.87 -17.14
C SER A 130 -10.91 22.80 -18.07
N ALA A 131 -11.95 22.03 -17.72
CA ALA A 131 -13.17 21.93 -18.52
C ALA A 131 -13.98 23.23 -18.56
N ILE A 132 -13.93 24.04 -17.48
CA ILE A 132 -14.59 25.35 -17.42
C ILE A 132 -13.87 26.35 -18.33
N PHE A 133 -12.54 26.36 -18.31
CA PHE A 133 -11.75 27.26 -19.16
C PHE A 133 -11.84 26.88 -20.63
N GLU A 134 -11.71 25.59 -20.93
CA GLU A 134 -11.72 25.12 -22.31
C GLU A 134 -12.34 23.71 -22.41
N PRO A 135 -13.64 23.60 -22.76
CA PRO A 135 -14.37 22.33 -22.72
C PRO A 135 -13.88 21.31 -23.75
N SER A 136 -13.18 21.74 -24.80
CA SER A 136 -12.55 20.85 -25.78
C SER A 136 -11.44 19.97 -25.14
N THR A 137 -10.88 20.40 -24.01
CA THR A 137 -9.91 19.63 -23.23
C THR A 137 -10.50 18.37 -22.59
N LEU A 138 -11.83 18.26 -22.47
CA LEU A 138 -12.49 17.02 -22.00
C LEU A 138 -12.23 15.85 -22.96
N PHE A 139 -12.31 16.11 -24.26
CA PHE A 139 -12.15 15.12 -25.32
C PHE A 139 -10.67 14.91 -25.69
N ARG A 140 -9.82 15.92 -25.49
CA ARG A 140 -8.37 15.81 -25.74
C ARG A 140 -7.69 15.01 -24.62
N GLY A 141 -6.84 14.05 -25.00
CA GLY A 141 -6.09 13.23 -24.04
C GLY A 141 -6.94 12.22 -23.26
N LEU A 142 -8.12 11.84 -23.79
CA LEU A 142 -9.05 10.90 -23.14
C LEU A 142 -8.39 9.56 -22.75
N ILE A 143 -7.51 9.04 -23.61
CA ILE A 143 -6.73 7.82 -23.34
C ILE A 143 -5.89 7.98 -22.07
N PHE A 144 -5.24 9.12 -21.91
CA PHE A 144 -4.38 9.41 -20.77
C PHE A 144 -5.21 9.55 -19.48
N LYS A 145 -6.40 10.16 -19.57
CA LYS A 145 -7.33 10.27 -18.44
C LYS A 145 -7.87 8.90 -18.00
N ILE A 146 -8.19 8.02 -18.94
CA ILE A 146 -8.60 6.64 -18.65
C ILE A 146 -7.48 5.88 -17.95
N PHE A 147 -6.24 6.01 -18.45
CA PHE A 147 -5.06 5.41 -17.79
C PHE A 147 -4.90 5.89 -16.35
N ILE A 148 -5.01 7.21 -16.12
CA ILE A 148 -4.90 7.80 -14.77
C ILE A 148 -6.00 7.29 -13.85
N ILE A 149 -7.25 7.24 -14.31
CA ILE A 149 -8.38 6.74 -13.51
C ILE A 149 -8.20 5.25 -13.20
N ALA A 150 -7.74 4.45 -14.16
CA ALA A 150 -7.44 3.03 -13.95
C ALA A 150 -6.31 2.84 -12.92
N TYR A 151 -5.24 3.64 -13.02
CA TYR A 151 -4.11 3.61 -12.08
C TYR A 151 -4.52 4.05 -10.66
N LEU A 152 -5.31 5.11 -10.54
CA LEU A 152 -5.85 5.58 -9.26
C LEU A 152 -6.85 4.57 -8.68
N GLY A 153 -7.71 3.99 -9.51
CA GLY A 153 -8.65 2.92 -9.11
C GLY A 153 -7.93 1.69 -8.59
N ALA A 154 -6.85 1.26 -9.27
CA ALA A 154 -5.98 0.19 -8.79
C ALA A 154 -5.30 0.54 -7.45
N GLY A 155 -4.90 1.80 -7.28
CA GLY A 155 -4.37 2.34 -6.01
C GLY A 155 -5.40 2.27 -4.87
N VAL A 156 -6.63 2.74 -5.12
CA VAL A 156 -7.73 2.71 -4.13
C VAL A 156 -8.08 1.28 -3.76
N TYR A 157 -8.22 0.36 -4.72
CA TYR A 157 -8.50 -1.06 -4.47
C TYR A 157 -7.37 -1.72 -3.66
N SER A 158 -6.12 -1.40 -3.99
CA SER A 158 -4.95 -1.87 -3.25
C SER A 158 -4.96 -1.36 -1.81
N ALA A 159 -5.39 -0.12 -1.58
CA ALA A 159 -5.41 0.48 -0.25
C ALA A 159 -6.63 0.05 0.58
N SER A 160 -7.79 -0.20 -0.03
CA SER A 160 -9.03 -0.60 0.66
C SER A 160 -9.02 -2.06 1.13
N SER A 161 -8.23 -2.91 0.48
CA SER A 161 -8.02 -4.29 0.89
C SER A 161 -7.07 -4.45 2.10
N ILE A 162 -6.50 -3.34 2.60
CA ILE A 162 -5.80 -3.28 3.88
C ILE A 162 -6.85 -2.98 4.96
N LYS A 163 -7.65 -3.99 5.35
CA LYS A 163 -8.45 -3.88 6.57
C LYS A 163 -7.49 -3.86 7.77
N LYS A 164 -7.60 -2.80 8.57
CA LYS A 164 -6.95 -2.70 9.88
C LYS A 164 -7.79 -3.43 10.90
#